data_AF-A0A521UTF2-F1
#
_entry.id   AF-A0A521UTF2-F1
#
_cell.length_a   1.000
_cell.length_b   1.000
_cell.length_c   1.000
_cell.angle_alpha   90.00
_cell.angle_beta   90.00
_cell.angle_gamma   90.00
#
_symmetry.space_group_name_H-M   'P 1'
#
loop_
_entity.id
_entity.type
_entity.pdbx_description
1 polymer ?
#
loop_
_entity_poly.entity_id
_entity_poly.type
_entity_poly.pdbx_seq_one_letter_code
_entity_poly.pdbx_strand_id
1 'polypeptide(L)'
;MRQRYVEILTMVLMAVAVFALVRQAQTWNQRPGPFVIPRGLPDHLMLGLSNHPDELSWMVESNTSWDARYYYMTGGVNTGASWANWLPNGQFATDYMEQSRRNGYLTVFTYYQLVKSLPMVGANEAEQDFTNLNNRQTMAAYYADFVLLLDKANEFGDPMIVHVEPDLWGYMQQRINGGEDAASIPAAVSSSGYKEVRGYADNLTGFGKALIHLRDVHAPNVILAVHASPWSTNLDVTTDPSPSLDVDSIAGRTARFLSATGNWDLVFVDLADRDAGYHEVIGNDRGAHWWDMSNQRYPNFARFADYLSDLSRGTGKRIVLWQVPIGNTVMRASNNTEGHYQDNRVQYFLGGAPTQLEEYARAGVIGILFGRGVPGPSTYSDAMKDGVTNPLPIGDNDQMSDVPDDDGGYLRARAQNYYAAGALALPKPVLPPQAPQFLRVLGVSLVLALILLLAARRVKMAVEGDALASKSS
;
A
#
# COMPACT_ATOMS: atom_id res chain seq x y z
N MET A 1 -23.22 47.08 -26.19
CA MET A 1 -22.76 45.73 -26.59
C MET A 1 -21.57 45.22 -25.78
N ARG A 2 -20.40 45.90 -25.74
CA ARG A 2 -19.21 45.44 -24.99
C ARG A 2 -19.47 45.09 -23.51
N GLN A 3 -20.21 45.94 -22.78
CA GLN A 3 -20.49 45.72 -21.36
C GLN A 3 -21.35 44.46 -21.11
N ARG A 4 -22.38 44.24 -21.94
CA ARG A 4 -23.22 43.03 -21.88
C ARG A 4 -22.44 41.74 -22.22
N TYR A 5 -21.46 41.81 -23.12
CA TYR A 5 -20.58 40.66 -23.42
C TYR A 5 -19.64 40.34 -22.27
N VAL A 6 -19.10 41.35 -21.59
CA VAL A 6 -18.25 41.17 -20.41
C VAL A 6 -19.06 40.56 -19.25
N GLU A 7 -20.31 41.00 -19.04
CA GLU A 7 -21.20 40.43 -18.03
C GLU A 7 -21.52 38.95 -18.29
N ILE A 8 -21.82 38.59 -19.55
CA ILE A 8 -22.06 37.19 -19.95
C ILE A 8 -20.80 36.34 -19.75
N LEU A 9 -19.63 36.82 -20.18
CA LEU A 9 -18.37 36.08 -20.03
C LEU A 9 -18.00 35.90 -18.55
N THR A 10 -18.22 36.91 -17.73
CA THR A 10 -17.95 36.86 -16.28
C THR A 10 -18.89 35.89 -15.57
N MET A 11 -20.18 35.85 -15.96
CA MET A 11 -21.13 34.86 -15.44
C MET A 11 -20.75 33.43 -15.85
N VAL A 12 -20.29 33.22 -17.08
CA VAL A 12 -19.83 31.89 -17.55
C VAL A 12 -18.57 31.45 -16.82
N LEU A 13 -17.59 32.34 -16.64
CA LEU A 13 -16.36 32.03 -15.90
C LEU A 13 -16.63 31.76 -14.42
N MET A 14 -17.52 32.54 -13.78
CA MET A 14 -17.96 32.24 -12.41
C MET A 14 -18.72 30.92 -12.33
N ALA A 15 -19.58 30.60 -13.31
CA ALA A 15 -20.27 29.32 -13.35
C ALA A 15 -19.29 28.15 -13.49
N VAL A 16 -18.25 28.27 -14.34
CA VAL A 16 -17.20 27.25 -14.49
C VAL A 16 -16.35 27.13 -13.23
N ALA A 17 -15.96 28.25 -12.60
CA ALA A 17 -15.18 28.25 -11.35
C ALA A 17 -15.99 27.65 -10.20
N VAL A 18 -17.28 27.98 -10.10
CA VAL A 18 -18.20 27.37 -9.12
C VAL A 18 -18.42 25.90 -9.44
N PHE A 19 -18.52 25.50 -10.71
CA PHE A 19 -18.64 24.09 -11.09
C PHE A 19 -17.37 23.28 -10.78
N ALA A 20 -16.19 23.89 -10.94
CA ALA A 20 -14.90 23.32 -10.57
C ALA A 20 -14.74 23.22 -9.06
N LEU A 21 -15.09 24.27 -8.30
CA LEU A 21 -15.11 24.29 -6.84
C LEU A 21 -16.18 23.37 -6.25
N VAL A 22 -17.32 23.19 -6.92
CA VAL A 22 -18.36 22.22 -6.52
C VAL A 22 -17.94 20.80 -6.87
N ARG A 23 -17.24 20.54 -7.99
CA ARG A 23 -16.63 19.24 -8.26
C ARG A 23 -15.55 18.91 -7.24
N GLN A 24 -14.69 19.87 -6.90
CA GLN A 24 -13.66 19.72 -5.88
C GLN A 24 -14.32 19.52 -4.52
N ALA A 25 -15.28 20.35 -4.11
CA ALA A 25 -16.02 20.12 -2.86
C ALA A 25 -16.82 18.80 -2.85
N GLN A 26 -17.30 18.30 -4.00
CA GLN A 26 -17.95 16.99 -4.14
C GLN A 26 -16.95 15.82 -4.03
N THR A 27 -15.71 15.96 -4.49
CA THR A 27 -14.66 14.95 -4.29
C THR A 27 -14.14 14.92 -2.86
N TRP A 28 -14.30 16.03 -2.11
CA TRP A 28 -13.91 16.13 -0.69
C TRP A 28 -15.04 15.76 0.29
N ASN A 29 -16.32 16.05 -0.01
CA ASN A 29 -17.48 15.73 0.84
C ASN A 29 -18.18 14.37 0.54
N GLN A 30 -17.53 13.48 -0.21
CA GLN A 30 -18.01 12.11 -0.51
C GLN A 30 -16.94 11.02 -0.28
N ARG A 31 -15.98 11.20 0.63
CA ARG A 31 -15.00 10.14 0.94
C ARG A 31 -15.27 9.48 2.30
N PRO A 32 -16.33 8.65 2.40
CA PRO A 32 -16.11 7.35 3.05
C PRO A 32 -16.77 6.18 2.30
N GLY A 33 -16.04 5.08 2.13
CA GLY A 33 -16.54 3.79 1.66
C GLY A 33 -16.06 2.64 2.57
N PRO A 34 -16.95 1.80 3.13
CA PRO A 34 -16.60 0.62 3.92
C PRO A 34 -15.69 -0.36 3.19
N PHE A 35 -14.52 -0.66 3.75
CA PHE A 35 -13.92 -1.97 3.52
C PHE A 35 -14.00 -2.76 4.81
N VAL A 36 -14.60 -3.93 4.70
CA VAL A 36 -14.76 -4.88 5.80
C VAL A 36 -13.37 -5.17 6.33
N ILE A 37 -13.19 -4.98 7.62
CA ILE A 37 -11.99 -5.43 8.32
C ILE A 37 -12.04 -6.96 8.27
N PRO A 38 -11.05 -7.64 7.66
CA PRO A 38 -11.01 -9.10 7.66
C PRO A 38 -11.18 -9.64 9.07
N ARG A 39 -11.99 -10.71 9.20
CA ARG A 39 -12.27 -11.31 10.49
C ARG A 39 -10.95 -11.76 11.14
N GLY A 40 -10.78 -11.41 12.41
CA GLY A 40 -9.58 -11.74 13.18
C GLY A 40 -8.55 -10.61 13.25
N LEU A 41 -8.70 -9.55 12.45
CA LEU A 41 -7.91 -8.33 12.61
C LEU A 41 -8.56 -7.38 13.62
N PRO A 42 -7.75 -6.58 14.34
CA PRO A 42 -8.25 -5.54 15.23
C PRO A 42 -9.03 -4.46 14.47
N ASP A 43 -9.86 -3.72 15.20
CA ASP A 43 -10.64 -2.60 14.66
C ASP A 43 -9.94 -1.24 14.78
N HIS A 44 -8.64 -1.24 15.07
CA HIS A 44 -7.74 -0.09 15.06
C HIS A 44 -6.60 -0.27 14.03
N LEU A 45 -5.96 0.85 13.66
CA LEU A 45 -4.83 0.86 12.73
C LEU A 45 -3.62 0.18 13.37
N MET A 46 -3.16 -0.91 12.79
CA MET A 46 -2.09 -1.72 13.38
C MET A 46 -0.70 -1.11 13.17
N LEU A 47 0.19 -1.23 14.16
CA LEU A 47 1.63 -1.05 13.95
C LEU A 47 2.37 -2.38 14.15
N GLY A 48 3.30 -2.70 13.25
CA GLY A 48 4.11 -3.91 13.36
C GLY A 48 5.52 -3.79 12.80
N LEU A 49 6.34 -4.83 13.02
CA LEU A 49 7.77 -4.83 12.72
C LEU A 49 8.22 -6.07 11.93
N SER A 50 9.26 -5.93 11.11
CA SER A 50 10.05 -7.05 10.59
C SER A 50 10.84 -7.65 11.75
N ASN A 51 10.40 -8.75 12.33
CA ASN A 51 11.00 -9.29 13.54
C ASN A 51 11.57 -10.68 13.29
N HIS A 52 12.90 -10.78 13.30
CA HIS A 52 13.58 -12.07 13.26
C HIS A 52 13.41 -12.80 14.61
N PRO A 53 13.33 -14.15 14.64
CA PRO A 53 13.16 -14.89 15.90
C PRO A 53 14.14 -14.52 17.04
N ASP A 54 15.38 -14.16 16.71
CA ASP A 54 16.40 -13.73 17.67
C ASP A 54 16.27 -12.26 18.11
N GLU A 55 15.40 -11.48 17.48
CA GLU A 55 15.06 -10.10 17.83
C GLU A 55 13.77 -10.01 18.66
N LEU A 56 13.11 -11.15 18.96
CA LEU A 56 11.85 -11.16 19.70
C LEU A 56 11.96 -10.54 21.09
N SER A 57 13.09 -10.75 21.80
CA SER A 57 13.30 -10.17 23.12
C SER A 57 13.24 -8.65 23.09
N TRP A 58 13.85 -8.01 22.07
CA TRP A 58 13.76 -6.56 21.90
C TRP A 58 12.31 -6.11 21.78
N MET A 59 11.51 -6.80 20.96
CA MET A 59 10.11 -6.43 20.71
C MET A 59 9.24 -6.55 21.97
N VAL A 60 9.48 -7.58 22.79
CA VAL A 60 8.79 -7.77 24.09
C VAL A 60 9.24 -6.73 25.12
N GLU A 61 10.54 -6.44 25.16
CA GLU A 61 11.15 -5.52 26.12
C GLU A 61 11.01 -4.04 25.72
N SER A 62 10.57 -3.74 24.49
CA SER A 62 10.39 -2.37 24.01
C SER A 62 9.29 -1.60 24.74
N ASN A 63 8.50 -2.27 25.59
CA ASN A 63 7.37 -1.70 26.33
C ASN A 63 6.33 -1.01 25.42
N THR A 64 6.16 -1.54 24.20
CA THR A 64 5.20 -1.06 23.20
C THR A 64 4.19 -2.16 22.90
N SER A 65 2.92 -1.81 22.80
CA SER A 65 1.84 -2.73 22.44
C SER A 65 1.78 -3.01 20.93
N TRP A 66 2.89 -3.41 20.32
CA TRP A 66 2.92 -3.78 18.90
C TRP A 66 1.82 -4.80 18.56
N ASP A 67 1.12 -4.61 17.45
CA ASP A 67 0.01 -5.49 17.04
C ASP A 67 0.50 -6.69 16.24
N ALA A 68 1.49 -6.49 15.38
CA ALA A 68 1.89 -7.47 14.39
C ALA A 68 3.41 -7.61 14.29
N ARG A 69 3.86 -8.81 13.96
CA ARG A 69 5.23 -9.05 13.54
C ARG A 69 5.28 -9.83 12.25
N TYR A 70 6.20 -9.46 11.37
CA TYR A 70 6.33 -10.08 10.07
C TYR A 70 7.69 -10.69 9.83
N TYR A 71 7.70 -11.73 8.99
CA TYR A 71 8.91 -12.41 8.54
C TYR A 71 8.83 -12.80 7.07
N TYR A 72 9.96 -12.75 6.37
CA TYR A 72 10.07 -13.18 4.99
C TYR A 72 10.26 -14.69 4.90
N MET A 73 9.34 -15.39 4.25
CA MET A 73 9.49 -16.81 3.92
C MET A 73 10.16 -16.88 2.54
N THR A 74 11.47 -17.14 2.51
CA THR A 74 12.31 -17.05 1.29
C THR A 74 13.11 -18.33 1.03
N GLY A 75 14.04 -18.30 0.06
CA GLY A 75 14.96 -19.41 -0.26
C GLY A 75 14.63 -20.13 -1.57
N GLY A 76 13.43 -19.90 -2.11
CA GLY A 76 12.98 -20.46 -3.37
C GLY A 76 12.55 -21.91 -3.24
N VAL A 77 11.46 -22.28 -3.90
CA VAL A 77 11.06 -23.68 -3.98
C VAL A 77 12.10 -24.45 -4.79
N ASN A 78 12.12 -25.77 -4.65
CA ASN A 78 13.00 -26.70 -5.38
C ASN A 78 14.54 -26.45 -5.30
N THR A 79 15.01 -25.56 -4.43
CA THR A 79 16.44 -25.21 -4.26
C THR A 79 17.13 -25.93 -3.10
N GLY A 80 16.36 -26.55 -2.21
CA GLY A 80 16.83 -27.03 -0.90
C GLY A 80 16.97 -25.93 0.16
N ALA A 81 16.88 -24.66 -0.22
CA ALA A 81 17.02 -23.50 0.67
C ALA A 81 15.68 -22.83 1.05
N SER A 82 14.54 -23.28 0.47
CA SER A 82 13.18 -22.85 0.87
C SER A 82 13.03 -22.84 2.40
N TRP A 83 12.22 -21.88 2.90
CA TRP A 83 11.76 -21.83 4.29
C TRP A 83 11.29 -23.18 4.83
N ALA A 84 10.69 -24.00 3.97
CA ALA A 84 10.22 -25.35 4.30
C ALA A 84 11.33 -26.27 4.82
N ASN A 85 12.60 -25.95 4.51
CA ASN A 85 13.80 -26.71 4.87
C ASN A 85 14.67 -26.03 5.93
N TRP A 86 14.35 -24.82 6.39
CA TRP A 86 15.12 -24.17 7.47
C TRP A 86 15.05 -24.98 8.76
N LEU A 87 13.87 -25.55 9.04
CA LEU A 87 13.65 -26.58 10.03
C LEU A 87 12.80 -27.71 9.42
N PRO A 88 12.96 -28.97 9.86
CA PRO A 88 12.25 -30.10 9.27
C PRO A 88 10.74 -29.89 9.17
N ASN A 89 10.15 -30.28 8.03
CA ASN A 89 8.70 -30.24 7.79
C ASN A 89 8.06 -28.85 7.99
N GLY A 90 8.79 -27.76 7.69
CA GLY A 90 8.28 -26.40 7.86
C GLY A 90 8.08 -25.97 9.32
N GLN A 91 8.72 -26.64 10.29
CA GLN A 91 8.56 -26.36 11.72
C GLN A 91 8.85 -24.90 12.09
N PHE A 92 9.69 -24.20 11.32
CA PHE A 92 9.93 -22.77 11.48
C PHE A 92 8.64 -21.95 11.51
N ALA A 93 7.71 -22.21 10.59
CA ALA A 93 6.45 -21.47 10.52
C ALA A 93 5.63 -21.69 11.80
N THR A 94 5.53 -22.94 12.26
CA THR A 94 4.85 -23.29 13.51
C THR A 94 5.49 -22.58 14.70
N ASP A 95 6.81 -22.65 14.84
CA ASP A 95 7.53 -22.04 15.96
C ASP A 95 7.38 -20.51 15.97
N TYR A 96 7.40 -19.88 14.79
CA TYR A 96 7.18 -18.44 14.67
C TYR A 96 5.75 -18.08 15.05
N MET A 97 4.73 -18.75 14.50
CA MET A 97 3.33 -18.47 14.83
C MET A 97 3.04 -18.64 16.33
N GLU A 98 3.54 -19.72 16.93
CA GLU A 98 3.40 -20.02 18.35
C GLU A 98 4.06 -18.97 19.24
N GLN A 99 5.26 -18.52 18.88
CA GLN A 99 5.95 -17.44 19.60
C GLN A 99 5.21 -16.10 19.46
N SER A 100 4.62 -15.79 18.29
CA SER A 100 3.80 -14.59 18.10
C SER A 100 2.59 -14.63 19.04
N ARG A 101 1.84 -15.74 19.01
CA ARG A 101 0.62 -15.95 19.81
C ARG A 101 0.88 -15.80 21.31
N ARG A 102 1.96 -16.42 21.81
CA ARG A 102 2.33 -16.35 23.24
C ARG A 102 2.63 -14.93 23.71
N ASN A 103 3.04 -14.04 22.82
CA ASN A 103 3.35 -12.65 23.11
C ASN A 103 2.28 -11.67 22.60
N GLY A 104 1.15 -12.17 22.09
CA GLY A 104 0.02 -11.34 21.67
C GLY A 104 0.18 -10.66 20.30
N TYR A 105 1.07 -11.15 19.44
CA TYR A 105 1.31 -10.57 18.11
C TYR A 105 0.56 -11.33 17.02
N LEU A 106 -0.07 -10.60 16.10
CA LEU A 106 -0.54 -11.13 14.83
C LEU A 106 0.68 -11.56 13.98
N THR A 107 0.65 -12.78 13.47
CA THR A 107 1.70 -13.26 12.56
C THR A 107 1.42 -12.81 11.13
N VAL A 108 2.43 -12.25 10.48
CA VAL A 108 2.43 -11.93 9.05
C VAL A 108 3.61 -12.66 8.38
N PHE A 109 3.33 -13.46 7.36
CA PHE A 109 4.38 -14.04 6.52
C PHE A 109 4.37 -13.37 5.15
N THR A 110 5.50 -12.74 4.77
CA THR A 110 5.75 -12.36 3.38
C THR A 110 6.29 -13.59 2.65
N TYR A 111 5.43 -14.28 1.92
CA TYR A 111 5.77 -15.47 1.15
C TYR A 111 6.42 -15.05 -0.17
N TYR A 112 7.74 -15.17 -0.27
CA TYR A 112 8.55 -14.66 -1.38
C TYR A 112 9.50 -15.74 -1.87
N GLN A 113 8.94 -16.67 -2.65
CA GLN A 113 9.63 -17.87 -3.11
C GLN A 113 9.98 -17.79 -4.59
N LEU A 114 9.19 -17.12 -5.42
CA LEU A 114 9.25 -17.39 -6.85
C LEU A 114 10.58 -16.97 -7.48
N VAL A 115 11.09 -15.77 -7.21
CA VAL A 115 12.34 -15.26 -7.78
C VAL A 115 13.53 -16.19 -7.52
N LYS A 116 13.68 -16.72 -6.30
CA LYS A 116 14.82 -17.57 -5.90
C LYS A 116 14.67 -19.04 -6.27
N SER A 117 13.57 -19.43 -6.91
CA SER A 117 13.31 -20.82 -7.27
C SER A 117 14.11 -21.25 -8.49
N LEU A 118 14.51 -22.52 -8.60
CA LEU A 118 15.18 -23.01 -9.81
C LEU A 118 14.15 -23.13 -10.96
N PRO A 119 14.57 -22.83 -12.21
CA PRO A 119 15.95 -22.67 -12.66
C PRO A 119 16.58 -21.28 -12.41
N MET A 120 15.82 -20.29 -11.93
CA MET A 120 16.31 -18.92 -11.65
C MET A 120 16.99 -18.29 -12.88
N VAL A 121 16.32 -18.38 -14.03
CA VAL A 121 16.84 -17.89 -15.32
C VAL A 121 16.30 -16.50 -15.61
N GLY A 122 17.20 -15.54 -15.82
CA GLY A 122 16.87 -14.15 -16.14
C GLY A 122 17.98 -13.21 -15.66
N ALA A 123 18.13 -12.06 -16.33
CA ALA A 123 19.13 -11.06 -16.01
C ALA A 123 18.79 -10.23 -14.75
N ASN A 124 17.51 -10.21 -14.39
CA ASN A 124 16.97 -9.48 -13.23
C ASN A 124 15.79 -10.26 -12.64
N GLU A 125 15.30 -9.79 -11.51
CA GLU A 125 14.15 -10.38 -10.80
C GLU A 125 12.91 -10.54 -11.68
N ALA A 126 12.51 -9.48 -12.40
CA ALA A 126 11.34 -9.52 -13.28
C ALA A 126 11.39 -10.68 -14.31
N GLU A 127 12.59 -10.98 -14.83
CA GLU A 127 12.83 -12.09 -15.76
C GLU A 127 12.87 -13.45 -15.05
N GLN A 128 13.48 -13.52 -13.87
CA GLN A 128 13.54 -14.74 -13.07
C GLN A 128 12.15 -15.17 -12.60
N ASP A 129 11.37 -14.23 -12.06
CA ASP A 129 9.98 -14.44 -11.68
C ASP A 129 9.15 -14.95 -12.84
N PHE A 130 9.19 -14.27 -13.98
CA PHE A 130 8.40 -14.67 -15.14
C PHE A 130 8.78 -16.05 -15.66
N THR A 131 10.08 -16.37 -15.69
CA THR A 131 10.56 -17.67 -16.16
C THR A 131 10.14 -18.77 -15.20
N ASN A 132 10.25 -18.53 -13.89
CA ASN A 132 9.83 -19.47 -12.85
C ASN A 132 8.31 -19.66 -12.85
N LEU A 133 7.54 -18.58 -13.01
CA LEU A 133 6.08 -18.58 -13.13
C LEU A 133 5.59 -19.46 -14.29
N ASN A 134 6.39 -19.58 -15.35
CA ASN A 134 6.07 -20.38 -16.54
C ASN A 134 6.70 -21.78 -16.53
N ASN A 135 7.53 -22.10 -15.54
CA ASN A 135 8.15 -23.40 -15.42
C ASN A 135 7.23 -24.37 -14.66
N ARG A 136 6.81 -25.44 -15.33
CA ARG A 136 5.86 -26.42 -14.76
C ARG A 136 6.37 -27.11 -13.49
N GLN A 137 7.66 -27.45 -13.45
CA GLN A 137 8.27 -28.14 -12.31
C GLN A 137 8.42 -27.19 -11.13
N THR A 138 8.84 -25.95 -11.39
CA THR A 138 8.88 -24.87 -10.41
C THR A 138 7.51 -24.63 -9.82
N MET A 139 6.49 -24.45 -10.66
CA MET A 139 5.14 -24.17 -10.18
C MET A 139 4.50 -25.35 -9.45
N ALA A 140 4.79 -26.59 -9.84
CA ALA A 140 4.35 -27.76 -9.08
C ALA A 140 4.95 -27.78 -7.66
N ALA A 141 6.25 -27.47 -7.53
CA ALA A 141 6.92 -27.33 -6.24
C ALA A 141 6.39 -26.12 -5.45
N TYR A 142 6.09 -25.02 -6.14
CA TYR A 142 5.52 -23.81 -5.57
C TYR A 142 4.19 -24.07 -4.88
N TYR A 143 3.25 -24.73 -5.55
CA TYR A 143 1.95 -25.04 -4.94
C TYR A 143 2.08 -26.01 -3.77
N ALA A 144 3.00 -26.98 -3.84
CA ALA A 144 3.25 -27.89 -2.73
C ALA A 144 3.84 -27.19 -1.50
N ASP A 145 4.79 -26.28 -1.70
CA ASP A 145 5.43 -25.47 -0.65
C ASP A 145 4.42 -24.49 -0.03
N PHE A 146 3.58 -23.86 -0.85
CA PHE A 146 2.51 -22.99 -0.38
C PHE A 146 1.46 -23.76 0.44
N VAL A 147 1.04 -24.95 -0.01
CA VAL A 147 0.14 -25.83 0.74
C VAL A 147 0.75 -26.25 2.08
N LEU A 148 2.05 -26.52 2.14
CA LEU A 148 2.71 -26.80 3.42
C LEU A 148 2.58 -25.63 4.41
N LEU A 149 2.74 -24.38 3.94
CA LEU A 149 2.51 -23.20 4.80
C LEU A 149 1.06 -23.12 5.27
N LEU A 150 0.10 -23.35 4.37
CA LEU A 150 -1.33 -23.34 4.71
C LEU A 150 -1.67 -24.43 5.72
N ASP A 151 -1.19 -25.66 5.55
CA ASP A 151 -1.39 -26.74 6.49
C ASP A 151 -0.85 -26.37 7.88
N LYS A 152 0.33 -25.73 7.95
CA LYS A 152 0.87 -25.18 9.21
C LYS A 152 0.00 -24.08 9.81
N ALA A 153 -0.53 -23.19 9.00
CA ALA A 153 -1.42 -22.12 9.45
C ALA A 153 -2.77 -22.68 9.95
N ASN A 154 -3.28 -23.73 9.32
CA ASN A 154 -4.50 -24.40 9.76
C ASN A 154 -4.30 -25.18 11.07
N GLU A 155 -3.15 -25.86 11.23
CA GLU A 155 -2.74 -26.47 12.50
C GLU A 155 -2.65 -25.43 13.64
N PHE A 156 -2.15 -24.23 13.33
CA PHE A 156 -2.08 -23.11 14.28
C PHE A 156 -3.46 -22.58 14.69
N GLY A 157 -4.42 -22.52 13.76
CA GLY A 157 -5.84 -22.27 14.02
C GLY A 157 -6.24 -20.80 14.28
N ASP A 158 -5.30 -19.95 14.70
CA ASP A 158 -5.55 -18.52 14.88
C ASP A 158 -5.45 -17.75 13.55
N PRO A 159 -6.08 -16.56 13.43
CA PRO A 159 -5.92 -15.70 12.26
C PRO A 159 -4.47 -15.26 12.05
N MET A 160 -4.02 -15.29 10.80
CA MET A 160 -2.69 -14.81 10.40
C MET A 160 -2.73 -14.25 8.96
N ILE A 161 -1.77 -13.42 8.58
CA ILE A 161 -1.71 -12.83 7.24
C ILE A 161 -0.62 -13.48 6.40
N VAL A 162 -0.95 -13.99 5.21
CA VAL A 162 0.06 -14.35 4.20
C VAL A 162 0.03 -13.29 3.11
N HIS A 163 1.12 -12.54 3.00
CA HIS A 163 1.39 -11.57 1.95
C HIS A 163 2.17 -12.26 0.84
N VAL A 164 1.58 -12.38 -0.36
CA VAL A 164 2.09 -13.28 -1.40
C VAL A 164 2.89 -12.55 -2.47
N GLU A 165 4.13 -13.02 -2.66
CA GLU A 165 5.06 -12.67 -3.74
C GLU A 165 5.13 -11.15 -3.96
N PRO A 166 5.74 -10.39 -3.02
CA PRO A 166 6.05 -8.99 -3.27
C PRO A 166 6.81 -8.83 -4.59
N ASP A 167 6.65 -7.67 -5.22
CA ASP A 167 7.24 -7.27 -6.51
C ASP A 167 6.78 -8.07 -7.75
N LEU A 168 6.52 -9.38 -7.64
CA LEU A 168 6.08 -10.25 -8.73
C LEU A 168 4.91 -9.63 -9.51
N TRP A 169 3.86 -9.21 -8.80
CA TRP A 169 2.65 -8.65 -9.40
C TRP A 169 2.94 -7.35 -10.15
N GLY A 170 3.81 -6.50 -9.59
CA GLY A 170 4.26 -5.26 -10.21
C GLY A 170 5.03 -5.54 -11.50
N TYR A 171 6.00 -6.45 -11.46
CA TYR A 171 6.75 -6.87 -12.65
C TYR A 171 5.88 -7.50 -13.73
N MET A 172 4.89 -8.31 -13.33
CA MET A 172 3.93 -8.87 -14.28
C MET A 172 3.09 -7.76 -14.93
N GLN A 173 2.64 -6.76 -14.17
CA GLN A 173 1.92 -5.63 -14.76
C GLN A 173 2.80 -4.81 -15.73
N GLN A 174 4.08 -4.62 -15.41
CA GLN A 174 5.03 -3.94 -16.31
C GLN A 174 5.23 -4.69 -17.63
N ARG A 175 5.15 -6.03 -17.64
CA ARG A 175 5.27 -6.85 -18.86
C ARG A 175 4.19 -6.56 -19.89
N ILE A 176 3.03 -6.11 -19.44
CA ILE A 176 1.93 -5.65 -20.30
C ILE A 176 1.87 -4.12 -20.38
N ASN A 177 3.03 -3.47 -20.20
CA ASN A 177 3.23 -2.04 -20.24
C ASN A 177 2.33 -1.26 -19.27
N GLY A 178 2.18 -1.77 -18.04
CA GLY A 178 1.31 -1.17 -17.03
C GLY A 178 -0.18 -1.33 -17.33
N GLY A 179 -0.54 -2.27 -18.22
CA GLY A 179 -1.90 -2.61 -18.58
C GLY A 179 -2.66 -3.34 -17.46
N GLU A 180 -3.89 -3.74 -17.77
CA GLU A 180 -4.83 -4.31 -16.79
C GLU A 180 -5.15 -5.79 -17.04
N ASP A 181 -4.76 -6.31 -18.21
CA ASP A 181 -5.11 -7.65 -18.66
C ASP A 181 -4.16 -8.72 -18.09
N ALA A 182 -4.32 -9.04 -16.81
CA ALA A 182 -3.57 -10.10 -16.14
C ALA A 182 -3.73 -11.47 -16.83
N ALA A 183 -4.82 -11.72 -17.56
CA ALA A 183 -5.04 -13.00 -18.24
C ALA A 183 -4.13 -13.20 -19.47
N SER A 184 -3.56 -12.11 -20.00
CA SER A 184 -2.58 -12.16 -21.10
C SER A 184 -1.18 -12.63 -20.66
N ILE A 185 -0.92 -12.69 -19.36
CA ILE A 185 0.38 -13.08 -18.80
C ILE A 185 0.34 -14.59 -18.50
N PRO A 186 1.15 -15.41 -19.18
CA PRO A 186 1.14 -16.85 -18.98
C PRO A 186 1.74 -17.23 -17.62
N ALA A 187 1.21 -18.30 -17.04
CA ALA A 187 1.68 -18.91 -15.79
C ALA A 187 1.37 -20.40 -15.81
N ALA A 188 2.26 -21.26 -15.30
CA ALA A 188 1.99 -22.68 -15.19
C ALA A 188 1.10 -22.95 -13.96
N VAL A 189 -0.20 -23.14 -14.21
CA VAL A 189 -1.21 -23.43 -13.19
C VAL A 189 -1.74 -24.84 -13.40
N SER A 190 -2.68 -25.05 -14.33
CA SER A 190 -3.15 -26.41 -14.67
C SER A 190 -2.03 -27.25 -15.29
N SER A 191 -1.20 -26.63 -16.14
CA SER A 191 -0.04 -27.26 -16.77
C SER A 191 1.10 -27.58 -15.81
N SER A 192 1.09 -27.05 -14.57
CA SER A 192 2.05 -27.47 -13.52
C SER A 192 1.91 -28.96 -13.19
N GLY A 193 0.72 -29.53 -13.39
CA GLY A 193 0.40 -30.90 -12.98
C GLY A 193 0.07 -31.04 -11.49
N TYR A 194 0.10 -29.96 -10.71
CA TYR A 194 -0.37 -30.01 -9.32
C TYR A 194 -1.89 -30.18 -9.27
N LYS A 195 -2.35 -31.27 -8.66
CA LYS A 195 -3.71 -31.80 -8.82
C LYS A 195 -4.79 -30.79 -8.42
N GLU A 196 -4.58 -30.05 -7.34
CA GLU A 196 -5.59 -29.19 -6.71
C GLU A 196 -5.83 -27.88 -7.48
N VAL A 197 -4.92 -27.52 -8.39
CA VAL A 197 -5.04 -26.28 -9.20
C VAL A 197 -5.41 -26.54 -10.65
N ARG A 198 -5.67 -27.80 -11.03
CA ARG A 198 -5.96 -28.22 -12.42
C ARG A 198 -7.16 -27.49 -13.05
N GLY A 199 -8.10 -27.00 -12.24
CA GLY A 199 -9.30 -26.28 -12.67
C GLY A 199 -9.08 -24.82 -13.06
N TYR A 200 -7.88 -24.27 -12.83
CA TYR A 200 -7.55 -22.87 -13.09
C TYR A 200 -6.74 -22.69 -14.38
N ALA A 201 -6.91 -21.55 -15.05
CA ALA A 201 -6.26 -21.28 -16.33
C ALA A 201 -4.74 -21.11 -16.18
N ASP A 202 -3.97 -21.46 -17.22
CA ASP A 202 -2.52 -21.26 -17.29
C ASP A 202 -2.15 -19.79 -17.59
N ASN A 203 -2.54 -18.87 -16.70
CA ASN A 203 -2.22 -17.46 -16.75
C ASN A 203 -2.23 -16.84 -15.34
N LEU A 204 -1.80 -15.58 -15.22
CA LEU A 204 -1.71 -14.90 -13.92
C LEU A 204 -3.06 -14.76 -13.20
N THR A 205 -4.15 -14.65 -13.97
CA THR A 205 -5.51 -14.71 -13.40
C THR A 205 -5.80 -16.05 -12.74
N GLY A 206 -5.41 -17.16 -13.39
CA GLY A 206 -5.52 -18.49 -12.82
C GLY A 206 -4.60 -18.72 -11.63
N PHE A 207 -3.39 -18.15 -11.65
CA PHE A 207 -2.43 -18.23 -10.55
C PHE A 207 -2.99 -17.63 -9.25
N GLY A 208 -3.49 -16.39 -9.29
CA GLY A 208 -4.09 -15.76 -8.11
C GLY A 208 -5.32 -16.53 -7.60
N LYS A 209 -6.20 -16.98 -8.49
CA LYS A 209 -7.40 -17.76 -8.11
C LYS A 209 -7.04 -19.14 -7.54
N ALA A 210 -5.97 -19.76 -8.03
CA ALA A 210 -5.46 -21.01 -7.51
C ALA A 210 -4.93 -20.84 -6.07
N LEU A 211 -4.18 -19.78 -5.80
CA LEU A 211 -3.71 -19.47 -4.44
C LEU A 211 -4.85 -19.27 -3.44
N ILE A 212 -5.88 -18.49 -3.84
CA ILE A 212 -7.08 -18.29 -3.01
C ILE A 212 -7.80 -19.62 -2.78
N HIS A 213 -7.94 -20.46 -3.80
CA HIS A 213 -8.54 -21.78 -3.66
C HIS A 213 -7.81 -22.68 -2.67
N LEU A 214 -6.48 -22.75 -2.78
CA LEU A 214 -5.66 -23.54 -1.86
C LEU A 214 -5.84 -23.03 -0.43
N ARG A 215 -5.84 -21.71 -0.21
CA ARG A 215 -6.16 -21.14 1.10
C ARG A 215 -7.53 -21.56 1.59
N ASP A 216 -8.58 -21.41 0.77
CA ASP A 216 -9.96 -21.71 1.16
C ASP A 216 -10.14 -23.19 1.56
N VAL A 217 -9.39 -24.11 0.94
CA VAL A 217 -9.43 -25.55 1.22
C VAL A 217 -8.60 -25.92 2.45
N HIS A 218 -7.38 -25.41 2.54
CA HIS A 218 -6.41 -25.86 3.54
C HIS A 218 -6.45 -25.05 4.84
N ALA A 219 -6.64 -23.73 4.75
CA ALA A 219 -6.48 -22.82 5.89
C ALA A 219 -7.41 -21.59 5.78
N PRO A 220 -8.72 -21.75 5.98
CA PRO A 220 -9.68 -20.64 5.91
C PRO A 220 -9.49 -19.59 7.01
N ASN A 221 -8.63 -19.83 8.01
CA ASN A 221 -8.20 -18.86 9.01
C ASN A 221 -7.14 -17.87 8.50
N VAL A 222 -6.46 -18.19 7.39
CA VAL A 222 -5.46 -17.31 6.79
C VAL A 222 -6.14 -16.16 6.06
N ILE A 223 -5.69 -14.94 6.31
CA ILE A 223 -6.03 -13.74 5.55
C ILE A 223 -4.98 -13.60 4.44
N LEU A 224 -5.41 -13.72 3.19
CA LEU A 224 -4.52 -13.75 2.04
C LEU A 224 -4.45 -12.38 1.36
N ALA A 225 -3.24 -11.85 1.24
CA ALA A 225 -3.00 -10.52 0.72
C ALA A 225 -2.21 -10.55 -0.60
N VAL A 226 -2.69 -9.78 -1.58
CA VAL A 226 -1.97 -9.50 -2.83
C VAL A 226 -1.09 -8.27 -2.65
N HIS A 227 0.02 -8.23 -3.37
CA HIS A 227 0.90 -7.07 -3.35
C HIS A 227 0.58 -6.10 -4.51
N ALA A 228 0.62 -4.80 -4.23
CA ALA A 228 0.41 -3.74 -5.19
C ALA A 228 1.58 -2.76 -5.15
N SER A 229 2.47 -2.87 -6.14
CA SER A 229 3.62 -1.99 -6.21
C SER A 229 3.26 -0.64 -6.84
N PRO A 230 3.62 0.50 -6.22
CA PRO A 230 3.27 1.84 -6.71
C PRO A 230 3.98 2.23 -8.01
N TRP A 231 4.95 1.43 -8.46
CA TRP A 231 5.71 1.55 -9.70
C TRP A 231 5.28 0.58 -10.81
N SER A 232 4.27 -0.26 -10.54
CA SER A 232 3.79 -1.35 -11.42
C SER A 232 3.35 -0.91 -12.83
N THR A 233 2.98 0.36 -13.02
CA THR A 233 2.53 0.89 -14.31
C THR A 233 3.65 1.48 -15.19
N ASN A 234 4.92 1.25 -14.85
CA ASN A 234 6.09 1.96 -15.39
C ASN A 234 6.14 3.46 -15.04
N LEU A 235 5.31 3.88 -14.10
CA LEU A 235 5.28 5.21 -13.50
C LEU A 235 5.32 5.02 -12.00
N ASP A 236 6.30 5.62 -11.33
CA ASP A 236 6.55 5.42 -9.91
C ASP A 236 5.98 6.56 -9.06
N VAL A 237 4.88 6.28 -8.36
CA VAL A 237 4.22 7.25 -7.49
C VAL A 237 5.10 7.70 -6.32
N THR A 238 6.06 6.86 -5.91
CA THR A 238 6.90 7.10 -4.72
C THR A 238 8.08 8.02 -4.99
N THR A 239 8.54 8.14 -6.24
CA THR A 239 9.74 8.92 -6.59
C THR A 239 9.51 9.98 -7.67
N ASP A 240 8.44 9.89 -8.47
CA ASP A 240 8.22 10.82 -9.58
C ASP A 240 7.92 12.25 -9.05
N PRO A 241 8.72 13.28 -9.41
CA PRO A 241 8.56 14.63 -8.88
C PRO A 241 7.52 15.46 -9.64
N SER A 242 6.88 14.91 -10.66
CA SER A 242 5.96 15.64 -11.53
C SER A 242 4.65 15.95 -10.81
N PRO A 243 4.23 17.23 -10.77
CA PRO A 243 2.92 17.60 -10.26
C PRO A 243 1.77 17.16 -11.18
N SER A 244 2.07 16.71 -12.41
CA SER A 244 1.08 16.25 -13.38
C SER A 244 0.96 14.72 -13.45
N LEU A 245 1.58 13.99 -12.52
CA LEU A 245 1.46 12.54 -12.46
C LEU A 245 -0.01 12.17 -12.16
N ASP A 246 -0.63 11.41 -13.05
CA ASP A 246 -2.02 10.98 -12.92
C ASP A 246 -2.13 9.75 -12.01
N VAL A 247 -2.10 9.99 -10.70
CA VAL A 247 -2.09 8.92 -9.69
C VAL A 247 -3.41 8.15 -9.62
N ASP A 248 -4.55 8.80 -9.92
CA ASP A 248 -5.86 8.16 -9.99
C ASP A 248 -5.88 7.10 -11.11
N SER A 249 -5.32 7.43 -12.29
CA SER A 249 -5.19 6.50 -13.41
C SER A 249 -4.22 5.35 -13.11
N ILE A 250 -3.10 5.62 -12.45
CA ILE A 250 -2.16 4.59 -11.99
C ILE A 250 -2.86 3.64 -11.02
N ALA A 251 -3.46 4.16 -9.95
CA ALA A 251 -4.18 3.39 -8.94
C ALA A 251 -5.30 2.56 -9.56
N GLY A 252 -6.10 3.16 -10.46
CA GLY A 252 -7.20 2.47 -11.13
C GLY A 252 -6.73 1.30 -12.02
N ARG A 253 -5.61 1.46 -12.73
CA ARG A 253 -5.03 0.37 -13.54
C ARG A 253 -4.51 -0.77 -12.69
N THR A 254 -3.71 -0.46 -11.66
CA THR A 254 -3.23 -1.47 -10.70
C THR A 254 -4.39 -2.17 -10.00
N ALA A 255 -5.43 -1.45 -9.59
CA ALA A 255 -6.61 -2.05 -8.96
C ALA A 255 -7.34 -3.04 -9.88
N ARG A 256 -7.56 -2.68 -11.16
CA ARG A 256 -8.21 -3.56 -12.14
C ARG A 256 -7.36 -4.79 -12.46
N PHE A 257 -6.05 -4.59 -12.61
CA PHE A 257 -5.08 -5.67 -12.80
C PHE A 257 -5.14 -6.69 -11.66
N LEU A 258 -5.05 -6.24 -10.40
CA LEU A 258 -5.06 -7.13 -9.23
C LEU A 258 -6.43 -7.76 -8.98
N SER A 259 -7.52 -7.03 -9.21
CA SER A 259 -8.87 -7.58 -9.06
C SER A 259 -9.16 -8.71 -10.06
N ALA A 260 -8.50 -8.71 -11.22
CA ALA A 260 -8.60 -9.81 -12.19
C ALA A 260 -8.01 -11.12 -11.65
N THR A 261 -7.04 -11.06 -10.72
CA THR A 261 -6.35 -12.24 -10.18
C THR A 261 -7.12 -12.94 -9.07
N GLY A 262 -8.19 -12.34 -8.55
CA GLY A 262 -9.11 -13.01 -7.61
C GLY A 262 -9.63 -12.10 -6.52
N ASN A 263 -10.45 -12.67 -5.63
CA ASN A 263 -11.02 -11.97 -4.49
C ASN A 263 -10.14 -12.15 -3.24
N TRP A 264 -9.04 -11.38 -3.19
CA TRP A 264 -8.14 -11.30 -2.03
C TRP A 264 -8.82 -10.68 -0.80
N ASP A 265 -8.21 -10.81 0.38
CA ASP A 265 -8.74 -10.20 1.60
C ASP A 265 -8.14 -8.82 1.88
N LEU A 266 -6.86 -8.65 1.53
CA LEU A 266 -6.08 -7.44 1.75
C LEU A 266 -5.21 -7.13 0.53
N VAL A 267 -4.74 -5.88 0.50
CA VAL A 267 -3.67 -5.42 -0.39
C VAL A 267 -2.49 -4.95 0.45
N PHE A 268 -1.27 -5.30 0.07
CA PHE A 268 -0.04 -4.75 0.63
C PHE A 268 0.57 -3.75 -0.38
N VAL A 269 1.12 -2.64 0.10
CA VAL A 269 1.76 -1.61 -0.74
C VAL A 269 3.08 -1.16 -0.13
N ASP A 270 4.16 -1.28 -0.91
CA ASP A 270 5.51 -0.83 -0.57
C ASP A 270 5.70 0.66 -0.69
N LEU A 271 6.52 1.19 0.21
CA LEU A 271 6.90 2.60 0.24
C LEU A 271 8.37 2.78 -0.14
N ALA A 272 9.25 1.95 0.43
CA ALA A 272 10.65 1.81 0.06
C ALA A 272 11.27 0.63 0.84
N ASP A 273 12.21 -0.08 0.23
CA ASP A 273 12.94 -1.18 0.88
C ASP A 273 14.14 -0.70 1.72
N ARG A 274 14.48 0.59 1.65
CA ARG A 274 15.56 1.26 2.40
C ARG A 274 15.17 2.68 2.78
N ASP A 275 15.89 3.24 3.75
CA ASP A 275 15.73 4.64 4.16
C ASP A 275 16.10 5.60 3.01
N ALA A 276 15.42 6.74 2.93
CA ALA A 276 15.69 7.79 1.95
C ALA A 276 17.16 8.24 1.96
N GLY A 277 17.77 8.36 3.15
CA GLY A 277 19.19 8.66 3.30
C GLY A 277 20.13 7.59 2.72
N TYR A 278 19.72 6.31 2.71
CA TYR A 278 20.47 5.26 2.03
C TYR A 278 20.43 5.48 0.51
N HIS A 279 19.24 5.71 -0.05
CA HIS A 279 19.08 5.95 -1.48
C HIS A 279 19.86 7.20 -1.92
N GLU A 280 19.91 8.23 -1.09
CA GLU A 280 20.68 9.45 -1.38
C GLU A 280 22.18 9.22 -1.32
N VAL A 281 22.69 8.62 -0.24
CA VAL A 281 24.14 8.50 -0.02
C VAL A 281 24.76 7.35 -0.80
N ILE A 282 24.11 6.18 -0.81
CA ILE A 282 24.61 4.98 -1.47
C ILE A 282 24.07 4.87 -2.89
N GLY A 283 22.76 5.09 -3.06
CA GLY A 283 22.10 5.03 -4.37
C GLY A 283 22.38 6.25 -5.26
N ASN A 284 22.86 7.36 -4.69
CA ASN A 284 23.07 8.63 -5.39
C ASN A 284 21.82 9.09 -6.18
N ASP A 285 20.64 8.85 -5.61
CA ASP A 285 19.35 9.16 -6.24
C ASP A 285 19.01 10.67 -6.21
N ARG A 286 19.87 11.47 -5.57
CA ARG A 286 19.70 12.93 -5.37
C ARG A 286 18.46 13.29 -4.56
N GLY A 287 18.09 12.44 -3.61
CA GLY A 287 17.01 12.65 -2.67
C GLY A 287 15.62 12.34 -3.22
N ALA A 288 15.51 11.52 -4.28
CA ALA A 288 14.24 11.16 -4.90
C ALA A 288 13.31 10.37 -3.95
N HIS A 289 13.87 9.67 -2.95
CA HIS A 289 13.09 8.93 -1.95
C HIS A 289 12.63 9.75 -0.74
N TRP A 290 13.04 11.03 -0.64
CA TRP A 290 12.53 11.95 0.39
C TRP A 290 11.17 12.50 -0.01
N TRP A 291 10.17 12.33 0.86
CA TRP A 291 8.84 12.87 0.63
C TRP A 291 8.67 14.22 1.34
N ASP A 292 8.06 15.19 0.67
CA ASP A 292 7.82 16.49 1.29
C ASP A 292 6.76 16.40 2.40
N MET A 293 7.20 16.56 3.65
CA MET A 293 6.34 16.53 4.83
C MET A 293 5.31 17.67 4.86
N SER A 294 5.53 18.76 4.12
CA SER A 294 4.58 19.88 4.01
C SER A 294 3.48 19.66 2.96
N ASN A 295 3.60 18.59 2.16
CA ASN A 295 2.70 18.27 1.04
C ASN A 295 2.56 19.39 0.00
N GLN A 296 3.63 20.17 -0.24
CA GLN A 296 3.67 21.26 -1.22
C GLN A 296 4.44 20.90 -2.50
N ARG A 297 5.40 19.98 -2.42
CA ARG A 297 6.24 19.47 -3.51
C ARG A 297 6.09 17.97 -3.64
N TYR A 298 6.49 17.41 -4.77
CA TYR A 298 6.39 15.97 -5.02
C TYR A 298 7.77 15.31 -5.09
N PRO A 299 7.88 14.03 -4.70
CA PRO A 299 6.84 13.19 -4.08
C PRO A 299 6.43 13.68 -2.68
N ASN A 300 5.18 13.38 -2.28
CA ASN A 300 4.67 13.70 -0.94
C ASN A 300 3.63 12.70 -0.46
N PHE A 301 3.34 12.78 0.83
CA PHE A 301 2.43 11.89 1.53
C PHE A 301 0.97 12.05 1.08
N ALA A 302 0.51 13.28 0.83
CA ALA A 302 -0.87 13.53 0.38
C ALA A 302 -1.16 12.85 -0.97
N ARG A 303 -0.25 12.96 -1.95
CA ARG A 303 -0.39 12.27 -3.25
C ARG A 303 -0.41 10.77 -3.09
N PHE A 304 0.43 10.23 -2.21
CA PHE A 304 0.44 8.81 -1.94
C PHE A 304 -0.86 8.36 -1.25
N ALA A 305 -1.39 9.15 -0.31
CA ALA A 305 -2.69 8.89 0.30
C ALA A 305 -3.83 8.89 -0.74
N ASP A 306 -3.80 9.78 -1.73
CA ASP A 306 -4.75 9.77 -2.86
C ASP A 306 -4.63 8.48 -3.69
N TYR A 307 -3.41 8.08 -4.07
CA TYR A 307 -3.15 6.80 -4.75
C TYR A 307 -3.72 5.60 -3.97
N LEU A 308 -3.43 5.52 -2.66
CA LEU A 308 -3.93 4.46 -1.79
C LEU A 308 -5.46 4.48 -1.72
N SER A 309 -6.05 5.67 -1.65
CA SER A 309 -7.51 5.84 -1.59
C SER A 309 -8.19 5.27 -2.83
N ASP A 310 -7.65 5.54 -4.02
CA ASP A 310 -8.18 4.98 -5.27
C ASP A 310 -7.88 3.50 -5.44
N LEU A 311 -6.71 3.03 -5.01
CA LEU A 311 -6.36 1.62 -5.04
C LEU A 311 -7.28 0.80 -4.13
N SER A 312 -7.51 1.28 -2.91
CA SER A 312 -8.41 0.65 -1.93
C SER A 312 -9.84 0.62 -2.46
N ARG A 313 -10.33 1.71 -3.06
CA ARG A 313 -11.64 1.76 -3.75
C ARG A 313 -11.75 0.80 -4.92
N GLY A 314 -10.73 0.78 -5.79
CA GLY A 314 -10.76 -0.01 -7.01
C GLY A 314 -10.68 -1.51 -6.73
N THR A 315 -9.94 -1.92 -5.70
CA THR A 315 -9.84 -3.33 -5.27
C THR A 315 -10.96 -3.75 -4.32
N GLY A 316 -11.56 -2.79 -3.62
CA GLY A 316 -12.53 -3.05 -2.55
C GLY A 316 -11.88 -3.61 -1.28
N LYS A 317 -10.57 -3.41 -1.09
CA LYS A 317 -9.78 -4.01 0.01
C LYS A 317 -9.12 -2.95 0.88
N ARG A 318 -8.93 -3.28 2.16
CA ARG A 318 -8.05 -2.53 3.06
C ARG A 318 -6.59 -2.74 2.66
N ILE A 319 -5.75 -1.76 2.98
CA ILE A 319 -4.33 -1.74 2.62
C ILE A 319 -3.45 -1.84 3.86
N VAL A 320 -2.44 -2.71 3.83
CA VAL A 320 -1.32 -2.68 4.77
C VAL A 320 -0.14 -1.99 4.09
N LEU A 321 0.41 -0.95 4.72
CA LEU A 321 1.67 -0.36 4.28
C LEU A 321 2.82 -1.26 4.72
N TRP A 322 3.60 -1.69 3.75
CA TRP A 322 4.71 -2.63 3.89
C TRP A 322 5.49 -2.50 2.60
N GLN A 323 6.79 -2.30 2.51
CA GLN A 323 7.79 -2.19 3.55
C GLN A 323 8.05 -0.72 3.88
N VAL A 324 8.07 -0.37 5.17
CA VAL A 324 8.25 1.02 5.63
C VAL A 324 9.61 1.18 6.33
N PRO A 325 10.51 2.03 5.81
CA PRO A 325 11.78 2.34 6.44
C PRO A 325 11.64 2.94 7.84
N ILE A 326 12.66 2.78 8.68
CA ILE A 326 12.61 3.06 10.12
C ILE A 326 13.36 4.34 10.50
N GLY A 327 14.29 4.78 9.66
CA GLY A 327 15.09 5.97 9.89
C GLY A 327 14.28 7.22 10.18
N ASN A 328 14.94 8.21 10.78
CA ASN A 328 14.34 9.51 11.08
C ASN A 328 15.38 10.63 10.96
N THR A 329 14.93 11.87 10.77
CA THR A 329 15.78 13.08 10.77
C THR A 329 15.85 13.78 12.14
N VAL A 330 15.42 13.14 13.24
CA VAL A 330 15.34 13.78 14.57
C VAL A 330 16.49 13.35 15.47
N MET A 331 16.78 12.05 15.52
CA MET A 331 17.78 11.49 16.42
C MET A 331 19.18 11.62 15.84
N ARG A 332 20.14 12.01 16.69
CA ARG A 332 21.56 12.02 16.34
C ARG A 332 22.07 10.66 15.89
N ALA A 333 21.50 9.58 16.41
CA ALA A 333 21.81 8.21 16.01
C ALA A 333 21.70 8.01 14.50
N SER A 334 20.71 8.62 13.83
CA SER A 334 20.53 8.54 12.38
C SER A 334 21.41 9.56 11.66
N ASN A 335 22.64 9.19 11.33
CA ASN A 335 23.70 10.04 10.78
C ASN A 335 24.09 9.73 9.33
N ASN A 336 23.30 8.95 8.60
CA ASN A 336 23.54 8.50 7.22
C ASN A 336 24.82 7.69 7.02
N THR A 337 25.25 6.92 8.03
CA THR A 337 26.24 5.84 7.88
C THR A 337 25.55 4.47 7.86
N GLU A 338 26.31 3.42 7.55
CA GLU A 338 25.80 2.04 7.63
C GLU A 338 25.15 1.78 9.00
N GLY A 339 23.95 1.18 9.00
CA GLY A 339 23.13 0.98 10.20
C GLY A 339 22.31 2.19 10.65
N HIS A 340 22.55 3.39 10.11
CA HIS A 340 22.08 4.64 10.72
C HIS A 340 21.57 5.68 9.72
N TYR A 341 20.86 5.25 8.69
CA TYR A 341 20.27 6.14 7.68
C TYR A 341 19.01 6.86 8.15
N GLN A 342 18.85 8.11 7.71
CA GLN A 342 17.68 8.93 7.97
C GLN A 342 16.56 8.61 6.97
N ASP A 343 15.31 8.69 7.43
CA ASP A 343 14.09 8.70 6.61
C ASP A 343 13.10 9.70 7.24
N ASN A 344 11.91 9.90 6.68
CA ASN A 344 10.89 10.77 7.24
C ASN A 344 9.48 10.15 7.32
N ARG A 345 9.31 8.88 6.96
CA ARG A 345 8.03 8.18 7.02
C ARG A 345 7.56 7.94 8.46
N VAL A 346 8.43 7.46 9.35
CA VAL A 346 8.09 7.29 10.79
C VAL A 346 7.68 8.63 11.40
N GLN A 347 8.41 9.70 11.06
CA GLN A 347 8.13 11.05 11.55
C GLN A 347 6.79 11.58 11.04
N TYR A 348 6.48 11.37 9.76
CA TYR A 348 5.19 11.78 9.21
C TYR A 348 4.04 11.00 9.83
N PHE A 349 4.16 9.68 9.96
CA PHE A 349 3.07 8.84 10.47
C PHE A 349 2.86 8.98 11.98
N LEU A 350 3.92 8.97 12.77
CA LEU A 350 3.83 8.85 14.23
C LEU A 350 4.40 10.06 14.99
N GLY A 351 5.14 10.94 14.31
CA GLY A 351 5.72 12.15 14.89
C GLY A 351 4.83 13.40 14.80
N GLY A 352 3.90 13.41 13.84
CA GLY A 352 3.04 14.56 13.55
C GLY A 352 1.66 14.54 14.22
N ALA A 353 0.70 15.23 13.61
CA ALA A 353 -0.64 15.37 14.15
C ALA A 353 -1.47 14.09 13.90
N PRO A 354 -2.34 13.67 14.85
CA PRO A 354 -3.20 12.48 14.68
C PRO A 354 -4.00 12.45 13.37
N THR A 355 -4.30 13.63 12.81
CA THR A 355 -5.01 13.81 11.54
C THR A 355 -4.32 13.15 10.34
N GLN A 356 -2.99 12.97 10.36
CA GLN A 356 -2.24 12.29 9.29
C GLN A 356 -2.56 10.79 9.24
N LEU A 357 -2.53 10.10 10.38
CA LEU A 357 -2.93 8.69 10.44
C LEU A 357 -4.42 8.50 10.10
N GLU A 358 -5.27 9.44 10.54
CA GLU A 358 -6.68 9.43 10.16
C GLU A 358 -6.89 9.54 8.64
N GLU A 359 -6.08 10.36 7.96
CA GLU A 359 -6.11 10.47 6.49
C GLU A 359 -5.80 9.15 5.82
N TYR A 360 -4.73 8.46 6.25
CA TYR A 360 -4.36 7.16 5.73
C TYR A 360 -5.38 6.07 6.08
N ALA A 361 -5.94 6.08 7.30
CA ALA A 361 -7.01 5.18 7.69
C ALA A 361 -8.28 5.39 6.83
N ARG A 362 -8.60 6.65 6.48
CA ARG A 362 -9.68 6.98 5.52
C ARG A 362 -9.34 6.61 4.08
N ALA A 363 -8.06 6.62 3.70
CA ALA A 363 -7.59 6.12 2.41
C ALA A 363 -7.64 4.58 2.31
N GLY A 364 -8.00 3.88 3.39
CA GLY A 364 -8.18 2.43 3.40
C GLY A 364 -7.05 1.68 4.11
N VAL A 365 -6.05 2.39 4.65
CA VAL A 365 -4.98 1.76 5.42
C VAL A 365 -5.52 1.15 6.71
N ILE A 366 -5.12 -0.09 6.98
CA ILE A 366 -5.46 -0.86 8.18
C ILE A 366 -4.23 -1.15 9.05
N GLY A 367 -3.03 -1.02 8.51
CA GLY A 367 -1.81 -1.19 9.30
C GLY A 367 -0.56 -0.69 8.59
N ILE A 368 0.49 -0.48 9.38
CA ILE A 368 1.81 -0.02 8.93
C ILE A 368 2.85 -0.99 9.52
N LEU A 369 3.59 -1.67 8.64
CA LEU A 369 4.61 -2.64 9.00
C LEU A 369 5.99 -2.09 8.63
N PHE A 370 6.80 -1.83 9.65
CA PHE A 370 8.12 -1.24 9.53
C PHE A 370 9.22 -2.28 9.42
N GLY A 371 10.19 -2.04 8.57
CA GLY A 371 11.36 -2.90 8.41
C GLY A 371 12.16 -2.58 7.17
N ARG A 372 13.41 -3.02 7.13
CA ARG A 372 14.32 -2.88 5.99
C ARG A 372 14.30 -4.11 5.09
N GLY A 373 14.42 -3.93 3.77
CA GLY A 373 14.37 -5.01 2.78
C GLY A 373 15.71 -5.72 2.60
N VAL A 374 16.80 -5.07 3.02
CA VAL A 374 18.16 -5.61 2.97
C VAL A 374 18.94 -5.27 4.24
N PRO A 375 20.08 -5.93 4.52
CA PRO A 375 21.04 -5.47 5.53
C PRO A 375 21.63 -4.11 5.18
N GLY A 376 21.99 -3.30 6.19
CA GLY A 376 22.66 -2.01 6.02
C GLY A 376 21.80 -0.77 6.33
N PRO A 377 20.56 -0.65 5.85
CA PRO A 377 19.61 0.39 6.29
C PRO A 377 19.31 0.32 7.79
N SER A 378 18.76 1.40 8.33
CA SER A 378 18.36 1.48 9.75
C SER A 378 17.33 0.42 10.10
N THR A 379 17.40 -0.09 11.32
CA THR A 379 16.32 -0.89 11.92
C THR A 379 15.95 -0.35 13.30
N TYR A 380 15.09 -1.07 14.03
CA TYR A 380 14.62 -0.67 15.36
C TYR A 380 15.55 -1.12 16.50
N SER A 381 16.58 -1.91 16.22
CA SER A 381 17.55 -2.42 17.19
C SER A 381 18.97 -1.96 16.84
N ASP A 382 19.95 -2.23 17.70
CA ASP A 382 21.39 -2.11 17.39
C ASP A 382 21.83 -3.32 16.55
N ALA A 383 21.48 -3.35 15.27
CA ALA A 383 21.72 -4.54 14.44
C ALA A 383 23.21 -4.73 14.14
N MET A 384 23.95 -3.63 14.04
CA MET A 384 25.39 -3.65 13.79
C MET A 384 26.23 -3.93 15.04
N LYS A 385 25.63 -3.82 16.24
CA LYS A 385 26.28 -3.98 17.55
C LYS A 385 27.43 -2.99 17.74
N ASP A 386 27.28 -1.78 17.22
CA ASP A 386 28.30 -0.74 17.26
C ASP A 386 28.11 0.25 18.43
N GLY A 387 26.95 0.21 19.09
CA GLY A 387 26.63 1.07 20.23
C GLY A 387 26.55 2.56 19.89
N VAL A 388 26.39 2.93 18.61
CA VAL A 388 26.28 4.32 18.19
C VAL A 388 24.96 4.92 18.69
N THR A 389 25.05 6.05 19.40
CA THR A 389 23.89 6.74 19.99
C THR A 389 23.85 8.21 19.62
N ASN A 390 25.00 8.90 19.73
CA ASN A 390 25.08 10.36 19.68
C ASN A 390 26.28 10.89 18.86
N PRO A 391 26.47 10.49 17.59
CA PRO A 391 27.48 11.07 16.71
C PRO A 391 27.18 12.56 16.45
N LEU A 392 28.12 13.32 15.88
CA LEU A 392 27.85 14.73 15.52
C LEU A 392 26.60 14.82 14.63
N PRO A 393 25.68 15.77 14.90
CA PRO A 393 24.45 15.90 14.12
C PRO A 393 24.75 16.25 12.66
N ILE A 394 23.88 15.76 11.76
CA ILE A 394 23.80 16.11 10.35
C ILE A 394 22.42 16.73 10.06
N GLY A 395 22.39 17.85 9.34
CA GLY A 395 21.15 18.62 9.19
C GLY A 395 20.63 19.07 10.56
N ASP A 396 19.37 18.78 10.85
CA ASP A 396 18.65 19.25 12.05
C ASP A 396 18.43 18.14 13.11
N ASN A 397 19.12 17.00 13.02
CA ASN A 397 18.90 15.84 13.92
C ASN A 397 19.59 16.00 15.30
N ASP A 398 19.23 17.01 16.08
CA ASP A 398 19.93 17.34 17.32
C ASP A 398 19.51 16.53 18.57
N GLN A 399 18.47 15.70 18.48
CA GLN A 399 17.96 14.96 19.64
C GLN A 399 18.91 13.81 20.02
N MET A 400 19.30 13.76 21.30
CA MET A 400 20.15 12.70 21.82
C MET A 400 19.39 11.38 21.98
N SER A 401 20.05 10.26 21.69
CA SER A 401 19.56 8.91 21.96
C SER A 401 20.14 8.36 23.26
N ASP A 402 19.27 7.76 24.08
CA ASP A 402 19.65 7.03 25.30
C ASP A 402 19.75 5.51 25.07
N VAL A 403 19.45 5.04 23.85
CA VAL A 403 19.50 3.62 23.46
C VAL A 403 20.34 3.44 22.18
N PRO A 404 21.01 2.29 22.01
CA PRO A 404 21.87 2.04 20.86
C PRO A 404 21.12 1.63 19.59
N ASP A 405 19.80 1.74 19.54
CA ASP A 405 19.06 1.41 18.32
C ASP A 405 19.58 2.22 17.13
N ASP A 406 19.61 1.58 15.98
CA ASP A 406 19.95 2.16 14.69
C ASP A 406 19.21 3.50 14.41
N ASP A 407 17.92 3.60 14.79
CA ASP A 407 17.08 4.80 14.66
C ASP A 407 17.09 5.74 15.89
N GLY A 408 17.89 5.42 16.91
CA GLY A 408 17.93 6.14 18.20
C GLY A 408 16.70 5.91 19.08
N GLY A 409 15.91 4.87 18.81
CA GLY A 409 14.70 4.56 19.57
C GLY A 409 13.53 5.49 19.26
N TYR A 410 13.58 6.22 18.14
CA TYR A 410 12.51 7.12 17.75
C TYR A 410 11.21 6.36 17.48
N LEU A 411 11.26 5.30 16.68
CA LEU A 411 10.11 4.49 16.32
C LEU A 411 9.44 3.89 17.56
N ARG A 412 10.22 3.27 18.48
CA ARG A 412 9.66 2.72 19.72
C ARG A 412 8.94 3.79 20.54
N ALA A 413 9.52 4.98 20.70
CA ALA A 413 8.94 6.06 21.50
C ALA A 413 7.66 6.60 20.85
N ARG A 414 7.63 6.74 19.52
CA ARG A 414 6.45 7.19 18.80
C ARG A 414 5.32 6.15 18.81
N ALA A 415 5.65 4.88 18.67
CA ALA A 415 4.67 3.80 18.79
C ALA A 415 4.10 3.68 20.22
N GLN A 416 4.93 3.83 21.26
CA GLN A 416 4.45 3.91 22.65
C GLN A 416 3.43 5.02 22.84
N ASN A 417 3.75 6.24 22.35
CA ASN A 417 2.84 7.37 22.43
C ASN A 417 1.52 7.11 21.69
N TYR A 418 1.58 6.48 20.51
CA TYR A 418 0.40 6.10 19.74
C TYR A 418 -0.55 5.19 20.54
N TYR A 419 -0.04 4.10 21.12
CA TYR A 419 -0.89 3.19 21.90
C TYR A 419 -1.33 3.80 23.24
N ALA A 420 -0.49 4.60 23.90
CA ALA A 420 -0.84 5.28 25.14
C ALA A 420 -1.96 6.32 24.94
N ALA A 421 -2.03 6.96 23.77
CA ALA A 421 -3.12 7.86 23.39
C ALA A 421 -4.43 7.13 23.02
N GLY A 422 -4.40 5.80 22.92
CA GLY A 422 -5.46 4.98 22.37
C GLY A 422 -5.28 4.81 20.86
N ALA A 423 -5.05 3.57 20.42
CA ALA A 423 -4.88 3.26 19.01
C ALA A 423 -6.04 3.79 18.16
N LEU A 424 -5.71 4.33 16.99
CA LEU A 424 -6.65 4.96 16.08
C LEU A 424 -7.68 3.93 15.59
N ALA A 425 -8.93 4.06 16.05
CA ALA A 425 -10.04 3.26 15.57
C ALA A 425 -10.23 3.45 14.05
N LEU A 426 -10.41 2.34 13.34
CA LEU A 426 -10.60 2.37 11.90
C LEU A 426 -11.99 2.89 11.56
N PRO A 427 -12.14 3.65 10.45
CA PRO A 427 -13.45 4.07 9.98
C PRO A 427 -14.38 2.86 9.79
N LYS A 428 -15.53 2.87 10.47
CA LYS A 428 -16.53 1.82 10.34
C LYS A 428 -17.14 1.81 8.95
N PRO A 429 -17.58 0.64 8.46
CA PRO A 429 -18.48 0.53 7.34
C PRO A 429 -19.70 1.46 7.41
N VAL A 430 -19.69 2.57 6.67
CA VAL A 430 -20.91 3.29 6.30
C VAL A 430 -21.72 2.49 5.29
N LEU A 431 -22.72 1.72 5.74
CA LEU A 431 -23.71 1.13 4.84
C LEU A 431 -24.32 2.24 3.97
N PRO A 432 -24.48 2.04 2.65
CA PRO A 432 -25.11 3.05 1.82
C PRO A 432 -26.51 3.35 2.39
N PRO A 433 -26.91 4.62 2.48
CA PRO A 433 -28.25 4.96 2.94
C PRO A 433 -29.26 4.23 2.06
N GLN A 434 -30.18 3.47 2.68
CA GLN A 434 -31.34 2.93 1.96
C GLN A 434 -31.99 4.08 1.20
N ALA A 435 -32.36 3.85 -0.06
CA ALA A 435 -32.83 4.89 -0.98
C ALA A 435 -34.17 5.49 -0.50
N PRO A 436 -34.15 6.72 0.07
CA PRO A 436 -35.00 7.77 -0.50
C PRO A 436 -34.32 9.15 -0.67
N GLN A 437 -33.06 9.32 -0.24
CA GLN A 437 -32.40 10.63 -0.29
C GLN A 437 -31.81 10.99 -1.68
N PHE A 438 -31.43 10.00 -2.48
CA PHE A 438 -30.85 10.19 -3.82
C PHE A 438 -31.83 10.84 -4.84
N LEU A 439 -33.14 10.59 -4.72
CA LEU A 439 -34.14 11.19 -5.60
C LEU A 439 -34.36 12.69 -5.34
N ARG A 440 -34.10 13.18 -4.13
CA ARG A 440 -34.28 14.62 -3.81
C ARG A 440 -33.17 15.49 -4.40
N VAL A 441 -31.94 15.00 -4.42
CA VAL A 441 -30.78 15.75 -4.94
C VAL A 441 -30.83 15.85 -6.47
N LEU A 442 -31.25 14.79 -7.16
CA LEU A 442 -31.48 14.81 -8.61
C LEU A 442 -32.58 15.81 -9.00
N GLY A 443 -33.65 15.91 -8.21
CA GLY A 443 -34.73 16.87 -8.45
C GLY A 443 -34.28 18.34 -8.36
N VAL A 444 -33.46 18.68 -7.36
CA VAL A 444 -32.99 20.07 -7.17
C VAL A 444 -32.01 20.49 -8.27
N SER A 445 -31.11 19.59 -8.69
CA SER A 445 -30.14 19.87 -9.75
C SER A 445 -30.79 20.06 -11.12
N LEU A 446 -31.83 19.29 -11.45
CA LEU A 446 -32.59 19.47 -12.69
C LEU A 446 -33.34 20.81 -12.73
N VAL A 447 -33.89 21.23 -11.59
CA VAL A 447 -34.61 22.51 -11.48
C VAL A 447 -33.66 23.70 -11.65
N LEU A 448 -32.47 23.65 -11.04
CA LEU A 448 -31.45 24.69 -11.20
C LEU A 448 -30.94 24.79 -12.65
N ALA A 449 -30.69 23.66 -13.31
CA ALA A 449 -30.30 23.64 -14.72
C ALA A 449 -31.38 24.24 -15.63
N LEU A 450 -32.66 23.95 -15.36
CA LEU A 450 -33.79 24.49 -16.10
C LEU A 450 -33.94 26.01 -15.90
N ILE A 451 -33.76 26.51 -14.67
CA ILE A 451 -33.81 27.94 -14.37
C ILE A 451 -32.71 28.70 -15.12
N LEU A 452 -31.49 28.17 -15.15
CA LEU A 452 -30.36 28.77 -15.87
C LEU A 452 -30.57 28.77 -17.39
N LEU A 453 -31.12 27.68 -17.96
CA LEU A 453 -31.48 27.62 -19.38
C LEU A 453 -32.57 28.64 -19.75
N LEU A 454 -33.58 28.81 -18.88
CA LEU A 454 -34.65 29.79 -19.09
C LEU A 454 -34.13 31.23 -18.99
N ALA A 455 -33.21 31.51 -18.05
CA ALA A 455 -32.56 32.81 -17.94
C ALA A 455 -31.73 33.13 -19.19
N ALA A 456 -30.92 32.18 -19.69
CA ALA A 456 -30.14 32.33 -20.91
C ALA A 456 -31.03 32.58 -22.14
N ARG A 457 -32.17 31.88 -22.23
CA ARG A 457 -33.14 32.07 -23.33
C ARG A 457 -33.80 33.45 -23.30
N ARG A 458 -34.15 33.98 -22.12
CA ARG A 458 -34.70 35.34 -21.98
C ARG A 458 -33.68 36.41 -22.39
N VAL A 459 -32.42 36.23 -22.03
CA VAL A 459 -31.33 37.14 -22.44
C VAL A 459 -31.13 37.12 -23.96
N LYS A 460 -31.14 35.93 -24.59
CA LYS A 460 -31.06 35.81 -26.05
C LYS A 460 -32.18 36.56 -26.77
N MET A 461 -33.43 36.40 -26.31
CA MET A 461 -34.57 37.11 -26.91
C MET A 461 -34.50 38.63 -26.73
N ALA A 462 -33.97 39.13 -25.60
CA ALA A 462 -33.76 40.56 -25.40
C ALA A 462 -32.68 41.14 -26.33
N VAL A 463 -31.60 40.38 -26.59
CA VAL A 463 -30.55 40.78 -27.54
C VAL A 463 -31.05 40.79 -28.98
N GLU A 464 -31.85 39.80 -29.37
CA GLU A 464 -32.44 39.74 -30.71
C GLU A 464 -33.53 40.81 -30.92
N GLY A 465 -34.30 41.15 -29.87
CA GLY A 465 -35.28 42.23 -29.89
C GLY A 465 -34.66 43.63 -30.04
N ASP A 466 -33.57 43.91 -29.30
CA ASP A 466 -32.84 45.18 -29.42
C ASP A 466 -32.19 45.35 -30.81
N ALA A 467 -31.74 44.26 -31.44
CA ALA A 467 -31.15 44.28 -32.78
C ALA A 467 -32.19 44.51 -33.91
N LEU A 468 -33.45 44.18 -33.66
CA LEU A 468 -34.57 44.47 -34.57
C LEU A 468 -35.03 45.93 -34.43
N ALA A 469 -35.01 46.49 -33.22
CA ALA A 469 -35.37 47.89 -32.97
C ALA A 469 -34.32 48.90 -33.51
N SER A 470 -33.03 48.53 -33.53
CA SER A 470 -31.97 49.41 -34.07
C SER A 470 -31.86 49.42 -35.60
N LYS A 471 -32.68 48.63 -36.31
CA LYS A 471 -32.78 48.66 -37.78
C LYS A 471 -33.96 49.50 -38.29
N SER A 472 -34.77 50.04 -37.38
CA SER A 472 -35.94 50.88 -37.70
C SER A 472 -35.81 52.33 -37.23
N SER A 473 -34.57 52.83 -37.05
CA SER A 473 -34.28 54.25 -36.80
C SER A 473 -33.27 54.79 -37.80
#